data_AF-A0A4V1DFU3-F1
#
_entry.id   AF-A0A4V1DFU3-F1
#
_cell.length_a   1.000
_cell.length_b   1.000
_cell.length_c   1.000
_cell.angle_alpha   90.00
_cell.angle_beta   90.00
_cell.angle_gamma   90.00
#
_symmetry.space_group_name_H-M   'P 1'
#
loop_
_entity.id
_entity.type
_entity.pdbx_description
1 polymer ?
#
loop_
_entity_poly.entity_id
_entity_poly.type
_entity_poly.pdbx_seq_one_letter_code
_entity_poly.pdbx_strand_id
1 'polypeptide(L)'
;MTSLFTVPTARRVDSQRLLAVALIPFAAAIAMASTVAATGFTASPLGEANSTLGFLLDFVKFCYLAVAMAHLSGAIADRTCGGMAAGLSMDEFDAPEPMSREEFWRAFPNHVDGAAIAGAVTLLCVIAGSLVG
;
A
#
# COMPACT_ATOMS: atom_id res chain seq x y z
N MET A 1 -7.46 -20.32 -24.91
CA MET A 1 -7.11 -18.92 -25.21
C MET A 1 -7.02 -18.19 -23.89
N THR A 2 -5.82 -17.87 -23.43
CA THR A 2 -5.60 -17.02 -22.25
C THR A 2 -6.07 -15.62 -22.60
N SER A 3 -7.33 -15.32 -22.27
CA SER A 3 -7.83 -13.95 -22.31
C SER A 3 -6.95 -13.13 -21.37
N LEU A 4 -6.12 -12.26 -21.93
CA LEU A 4 -5.43 -11.23 -21.15
C LEU A 4 -6.53 -10.44 -20.43
N PHE A 5 -6.54 -10.53 -19.11
CA PHE A 5 -7.60 -9.98 -18.29
C PHE A 5 -7.68 -8.46 -18.46
N THR A 6 -8.68 -7.99 -19.19
CA THR A 6 -8.87 -6.56 -19.45
C THR A 6 -9.23 -5.84 -18.15
N VAL A 7 -8.33 -4.99 -17.66
CA VAL A 7 -8.64 -4.04 -16.57
C VAL A 7 -9.50 -2.93 -17.20
N PRO A 8 -10.72 -2.66 -16.69
CA PRO A 8 -11.56 -1.60 -17.23
C PRO A 8 -10.90 -0.25 -17.01
N THR A 9 -11.06 0.67 -17.98
CA THR A 9 -10.55 2.04 -17.87
C THR A 9 -11.22 2.77 -16.71
N ALA A 10 -10.41 3.41 -15.86
CA ALA A 10 -10.92 4.28 -14.79
C ALA A 10 -11.74 5.44 -15.38
N ARG A 11 -12.91 5.70 -14.79
CA ARG A 11 -13.81 6.80 -15.16
C ARG A 11 -13.89 7.89 -14.10
N ARG A 12 -13.46 7.60 -12.87
CA ARG A 12 -13.44 8.54 -11.75
C ARG A 12 -12.19 8.36 -10.89
N VAL A 13 -11.75 9.43 -10.25
CA VAL A 13 -10.72 9.39 -9.22
C VAL A 13 -11.40 9.41 -7.85
N ASP A 14 -11.11 8.40 -7.05
CA ASP A 14 -11.46 8.34 -5.64
C ASP A 14 -10.28 8.88 -4.83
N SER A 15 -10.36 10.17 -4.50
CA SER A 15 -9.31 10.86 -3.76
C SER A 15 -9.11 10.29 -2.36
N GLN A 16 -10.14 9.77 -1.70
CA GLN A 16 -10.04 9.20 -0.37
C GLN A 16 -9.22 7.90 -0.41
N ARG A 17 -9.49 7.04 -1.38
CA ARG A 17 -8.71 5.81 -1.59
C ARG A 17 -7.29 6.08 -2.03
N LEU A 18 -7.10 7.04 -2.94
CA LEU A 18 -5.75 7.45 -3.36
C LEU A 18 -4.93 7.93 -2.16
N LEU A 19 -5.56 8.74 -1.31
CA LEU A 19 -4.94 9.30 -0.12
C LEU A 19 -4.71 8.23 0.95
N ALA A 20 -5.57 7.22 1.06
CA ALA A 20 -5.35 6.07 1.93
C ALA A 20 -4.12 5.25 1.50
N VAL A 21 -4.01 4.90 0.22
CA VAL A 21 -2.88 4.12 -0.34
C VAL A 21 -1.55 4.85 -0.16
N ALA A 22 -1.53 6.17 -0.32
CA ALA A 22 -0.32 6.97 -0.21
C ALA A 22 -0.01 7.42 1.22
N LEU A 23 -0.97 7.99 1.94
CA LEU A 23 -0.70 8.66 3.22
C LEU A 23 -0.73 7.73 4.43
N ILE A 24 -1.47 6.63 4.44
CA ILE A 24 -1.50 5.74 5.61
C ILE A 24 -0.11 5.11 5.86
N PRO A 25 0.57 4.51 4.85
CA PRO A 25 1.93 3.99 5.03
C PRO A 25 2.93 5.08 5.44
N PHE A 26 2.77 6.28 4.86
CA PHE A 26 3.62 7.42 5.18
C PHE A 26 3.43 7.92 6.62
N ALA A 27 2.19 8.04 7.08
CA ALA A 27 1.87 8.44 8.45
C ALA A 27 2.38 7.39 9.46
N ALA A 28 2.23 6.10 9.16
CA ALA A 28 2.79 5.02 9.98
C ALA A 28 4.33 5.14 10.09
N ALA A 29 5.00 5.48 8.99
CA ALA A 29 6.44 5.70 8.99
C ALA A 29 6.87 6.92 9.82
N ILE A 30 6.13 8.04 9.75
CA ILE A 30 6.38 9.23 10.59
C ILE A 30 6.21 8.88 12.08
N ALA A 31 5.16 8.14 12.43
CA ALA A 31 4.92 7.71 13.80
C ALA A 31 6.06 6.81 14.31
N MET A 32 6.55 5.90 13.47
CA MET A 32 7.70 5.06 13.81
C MET A 32 8.99 5.87 13.95
N ALA A 33 9.25 6.82 13.03
CA ALA A 33 10.39 7.75 13.12
C ALA A 33 10.38 8.57 14.42
N SER A 34 9.20 9.07 14.80
CA SER A 34 9.01 9.83 16.03
C SER A 34 9.30 8.97 17.27
N THR A 35 8.85 7.72 17.25
CA THR A 35 9.11 6.75 18.32
C THR A 35 10.60 6.44 18.47
N VAL A 36 11.31 6.23 17.35
CA VAL A 36 12.76 6.00 17.35
C VAL A 36 13.51 7.23 17.87
N ALA A 37 13.12 8.44 17.41
CA ALA A 37 13.70 9.69 17.89
C ALA A 37 13.47 9.91 19.40
N ALA A 38 12.27 9.59 19.91
CA ALA A 38 11.91 9.79 21.31
C ALA A 38 12.57 8.77 22.27
N THR A 39 12.79 7.54 21.81
CA THR A 39 13.35 6.46 22.65
C THR A 39 14.87 6.45 22.68
N GLY A 40 15.55 7.19 21.78
CA GLY A 40 17.01 7.27 21.74
C GLY A 40 17.73 5.96 21.42
N PHE A 41 16.97 4.87 21.21
CA PHE A 41 17.49 3.59 20.74
C PHE A 41 17.79 3.70 19.25
N THR A 42 18.99 4.19 18.94
CA THR A 42 19.62 3.91 17.64
C THR A 42 19.93 2.42 17.61
N ALA A 43 19.03 1.64 17.04
CA ALA A 43 19.25 0.25 16.62
C ALA A 43 19.93 -0.68 17.65
N SER A 44 19.14 -1.37 18.49
CA SER A 44 19.37 -2.82 18.52
C SER A 44 19.16 -3.35 17.11
N PRO A 45 19.91 -4.35 16.64
CA PRO A 45 19.88 -4.80 15.25
C PRO A 45 18.52 -5.46 14.95
N LEU A 46 17.53 -4.62 14.66
CA LEU A 46 16.17 -5.02 14.33
C LEU A 46 15.99 -5.17 12.80
N GLY A 47 17.10 -5.17 12.04
CA GLY A 47 17.14 -5.36 10.59
C GLY A 47 18.57 -5.34 10.05
N GLU A 48 18.71 -5.47 8.73
CA GLU A 48 20.01 -5.42 8.01
C GLU A 48 20.69 -4.04 8.08
N ALA A 49 19.97 -2.99 8.47
CA ALA A 49 20.46 -1.62 8.52
C ALA A 49 21.08 -1.24 9.89
N ASN A 50 22.32 -0.75 9.87
CA ASN A 50 23.05 -0.23 11.04
C ASN A 50 22.79 1.26 11.34
N SER A 51 21.76 1.87 10.72
CA SER A 51 21.46 3.29 10.88
C SER A 51 19.96 3.55 11.06
N THR A 52 19.61 4.60 11.80
CA THR A 52 18.21 5.04 11.98
C THR A 52 17.52 5.32 10.64
N LEU A 53 18.24 5.92 9.70
CA LEU A 53 17.71 6.20 8.36
C LEU A 53 17.44 4.91 7.58
N GLY A 54 18.34 3.93 7.65
CA GLY A 54 18.13 2.63 7.01
C GLY A 54 16.95 1.86 7.62
N PHE A 55 16.82 1.86 8.95
CA PHE A 55 15.64 1.27 9.61
C PHE A 55 14.33 1.91 9.15
N LEU A 56 14.28 3.24 9.01
CA LEU A 56 13.09 3.94 8.53
C LEU A 56 12.78 3.63 7.06
N LEU A 57 13.81 3.55 6.21
CA LEU A 57 13.63 3.15 4.82
C LEU A 57 13.11 1.71 4.70
N ASP A 58 13.63 0.78 5.51
CA ASP A 58 13.15 -0.60 5.58
C ASP A 58 11.71 -0.65 6.07
N PHE A 59 11.36 0.09 7.12
CA PHE A 59 10.01 0.16 7.63
C PHE A 59 9.02 0.71 6.59
N VAL A 60 9.35 1.83 5.94
CA VAL A 60 8.54 2.42 4.85
C VAL A 60 8.35 1.41 3.72
N LYS A 61 9.45 0.77 3.29
CA LYS A 61 9.44 -0.28 2.26
C LYS A 61 8.48 -1.40 2.63
N PHE A 62 8.54 -1.90 3.86
CA PHE A 62 7.63 -2.94 4.35
C PHE A 62 6.17 -2.50 4.37
N CYS A 63 5.87 -1.28 4.84
CA CYS A 63 4.50 -0.77 4.84
C CYS A 63 3.91 -0.67 3.43
N TYR A 64 4.65 -0.10 2.47
CA TYR A 64 4.17 -0.01 1.09
C TYR A 64 4.10 -1.38 0.41
N LEU A 65 5.03 -2.29 0.72
CA LEU A 65 4.97 -3.66 0.20
C LEU A 65 3.73 -4.40 0.72
N ALA A 66 3.40 -4.24 2.00
CA ALA A 66 2.19 -4.82 2.59
C ALA A 66 0.92 -4.28 1.91
N VAL A 67 0.85 -2.97 1.65
CA VAL A 67 -0.27 -2.36 0.90
C VAL A 67 -0.32 -2.91 -0.53
N ALA A 68 0.82 -3.02 -1.21
CA ALA A 68 0.88 -3.58 -2.56
C ALA A 68 0.35 -5.02 -2.60
N MET A 69 0.76 -5.84 -1.64
CA MET A 69 0.31 -7.23 -1.51
C MET A 69 -1.16 -7.35 -1.13
N ALA A 70 -1.67 -6.48 -0.25
CA ALA A 70 -3.09 -6.45 0.13
C ALA A 70 -3.99 -6.08 -1.06
N HIS A 71 -3.56 -5.11 -1.88
CA HIS A 71 -4.29 -4.77 -3.09
C HIS A 71 -4.19 -5.87 -4.16
N LEU A 72 -3.01 -6.48 -4.35
CA LEU A 72 -2.83 -7.57 -5.30
C LEU A 72 -3.64 -8.81 -4.90
N SER A 73 -3.62 -9.17 -3.61
CA SER A 73 -4.41 -10.28 -3.09
C SER A 73 -5.91 -9.99 -3.20
N GLY A 74 -6.34 -8.75 -2.95
CA GLY A 74 -7.71 -8.29 -3.21
C GLY A 74 -8.12 -8.44 -4.68
N ALA A 75 -7.25 -8.05 -5.62
CA ALA A 75 -7.50 -8.24 -7.06
C ALA A 75 -7.65 -9.72 -7.43
N ILE A 76 -6.81 -10.59 -6.88
CA ILE A 76 -6.87 -12.04 -7.13
C ILE A 76 -8.13 -12.63 -6.52
N ALA A 77 -8.40 -12.34 -5.24
CA ALA A 77 -9.57 -12.84 -4.51
C ALA A 77 -10.89 -12.39 -5.14
N ASP A 78 -10.97 -11.16 -5.65
CA ASP A 78 -12.15 -10.69 -6.39
C ASP A 78 -12.37 -11.49 -7.68
N ARG A 79 -11.31 -11.90 -8.35
CA ARG A 79 -11.38 -12.68 -9.58
C ARG A 79 -11.61 -14.17 -9.36
N THR A 80 -11.15 -14.74 -8.25
CA THR A 80 -11.25 -16.19 -7.99
C THR A 80 -12.39 -16.58 -7.06
N CYS A 81 -12.75 -15.72 -6.10
CA CYS A 81 -13.63 -16.07 -4.99
C CYS A 81 -14.85 -15.13 -4.82
N GLY A 82 -15.02 -14.15 -5.72
CA GLY A 82 -16.21 -13.27 -5.70
C GLY A 82 -16.09 -12.00 -4.86
N GLY A 83 -14.88 -11.66 -4.39
CA GLY A 83 -14.58 -10.35 -3.78
C GLY A 83 -14.39 -10.41 -2.27
N MET A 84 -13.24 -9.93 -1.81
CA MET A 84 -13.08 -9.39 -0.46
C MET A 84 -12.47 -8.01 -0.58
N ALA A 85 -13.02 -7.04 0.14
CA ALA A 85 -12.42 -5.71 0.28
C ALA A 85 -10.99 -5.86 0.82
N ALA A 86 -10.06 -5.03 0.35
CA ALA A 86 -8.68 -5.08 0.85
C ALA A 86 -8.59 -4.66 2.33
N GLY A 87 -9.64 -4.03 2.88
CA GLY A 87 -9.73 -3.66 4.30
C GLY A 87 -8.77 -2.54 4.66
N LEU A 88 -8.39 -1.71 3.67
CA LEU A 88 -7.37 -0.67 3.81
C LEU A 88 -7.96 0.70 4.14
N SER A 89 -9.28 0.84 4.11
CA SER A 89 -10.01 1.99 4.66
C SER A 89 -10.90 1.54 5.81
N MET A 90 -10.88 2.24 6.94
CA MET A 90 -11.80 2.00 8.07
C MET A 90 -13.28 2.06 7.62
N ASP A 91 -13.59 2.89 6.63
CA ASP A 91 -14.94 3.00 6.05
C ASP A 91 -15.35 1.82 5.14
N GLU A 92 -14.45 0.89 4.80
CA GLU A 92 -14.79 -0.20 3.86
C GLU A 92 -15.78 -1.21 4.46
N PHE A 93 -15.90 -1.25 5.79
CA PHE A 93 -16.86 -2.08 6.52
C PHE A 93 -18.09 -1.30 7.04
N ASP A 94 -17.98 0.03 7.20
CA ASP A 94 -19.04 0.89 7.76
C ASP A 94 -19.79 1.74 6.70
N ALA A 95 -19.40 1.66 5.42
CA ALA A 95 -20.09 2.39 4.35
C ALA A 95 -21.53 1.89 4.14
N PRO A 96 -22.52 2.81 4.01
CA PRO A 96 -23.90 2.44 3.75
C PRO A 96 -24.01 1.90 2.32
N GLU A 97 -24.14 0.57 2.22
CA GLU A 97 -24.08 -0.27 1.03
C GLU A 97 -22.69 -0.41 0.37
N PRO A 98 -22.20 -1.66 0.19
CA PRO A 98 -20.93 -1.91 -0.49
C PRO A 98 -21.03 -1.44 -1.95
N MET A 99 -20.11 -0.54 -2.34
CA MET A 99 -19.95 -0.08 -3.71
C MET A 99 -20.01 -1.26 -4.69
N SER A 100 -20.80 -1.14 -5.76
CA SER A 100 -20.92 -2.23 -6.71
C SER A 100 -19.56 -2.58 -7.32
N ARG A 101 -19.32 -3.87 -7.57
CA ARG A 101 -18.03 -4.38 -8.07
C ARG A 101 -17.57 -3.65 -9.34
N GLU A 102 -18.49 -3.37 -10.26
CA GLU A 102 -18.17 -2.68 -11.50
C GLU A 102 -17.77 -1.21 -11.26
N GLU A 103 -18.40 -0.57 -10.29
CA GLU A 103 -18.12 0.79 -9.90
C GLU A 103 -16.78 0.93 -9.17
N PHE A 104 -16.42 -0.07 -8.35
CA PHE A 104 -15.09 -0.20 -7.75
C PHE A 104 -14.00 -0.23 -8.83
N TRP A 105 -14.12 -1.11 -9.83
CA TRP A 105 -13.09 -1.28 -10.85
C TRP A 105 -12.97 -0.07 -11.79
N ARG A 106 -14.03 0.74 -11.90
CA ARG A 106 -14.02 2.01 -12.66
C ARG A 106 -13.50 3.20 -11.85
N ALA A 107 -13.19 3.03 -10.57
CA ALA A 107 -12.57 4.07 -9.74
C ALA A 107 -11.04 3.91 -9.70
N PHE A 108 -10.32 5.03 -9.72
CA PHE A 108 -8.88 5.07 -9.48
C PHE A 108 -8.59 5.59 -8.06
N PRO A 109 -7.79 4.91 -7.23
CA PRO A 109 -7.18 3.61 -7.51
C PRO A 109 -8.15 2.44 -7.27
N ASN A 110 -8.20 1.49 -8.21
CA ASN A 110 -8.73 0.14 -7.95
C ASN A 110 -7.61 -0.75 -7.36
N HIS A 111 -7.87 -2.05 -7.17
CA HIS A 111 -6.88 -2.97 -6.62
C HIS A 111 -5.58 -3.03 -7.45
N VAL A 112 -5.64 -3.03 -8.78
CA VAL A 112 -4.43 -3.08 -9.61
C VAL A 112 -3.67 -1.77 -9.52
N ASP A 113 -4.38 -0.64 -9.55
CA ASP A 113 -3.77 0.68 -9.42
C ASP A 113 -3.11 0.88 -8.05
N GLY A 114 -3.80 0.48 -6.98
CA GLY A 114 -3.30 0.56 -5.61
C GLY A 114 -2.05 -0.31 -5.42
N ALA A 115 -2.06 -1.53 -5.97
CA ALA A 115 -0.89 -2.41 -5.98
C ALA A 115 0.28 -1.80 -6.76
N ALA A 116 0.01 -1.19 -7.92
CA ALA A 116 1.03 -0.57 -8.75
C ALA A 116 1.64 0.68 -8.10
N ILE A 117 0.82 1.56 -7.51
CA ILE A 117 1.28 2.76 -6.80
C ILE A 117 2.15 2.35 -5.62
N ALA A 118 1.65 1.47 -4.76
CA ALA A 118 2.38 1.05 -3.57
C ALA A 118 3.67 0.30 -3.96
N GLY A 119 3.63 -0.59 -4.96
CA GLY A 119 4.80 -1.29 -5.47
C GLY A 119 5.84 -0.35 -6.10
N ALA A 120 5.41 0.69 -6.82
CA ALA A 120 6.32 1.71 -7.35
C ALA A 120 7.02 2.48 -6.23
N VAL A 121 6.30 2.84 -5.15
CA VAL A 121 6.90 3.49 -3.98
C VAL A 121 7.86 2.54 -3.26
N THR A 122 7.50 1.26 -3.09
CA THR A 122 8.42 0.24 -2.55
C THR A 122 9.71 0.17 -3.37
N LEU A 123 9.62 0.16 -4.70
CA LEU A 123 10.80 0.13 -5.57
C LEU A 123 11.66 1.39 -5.41
N LEU A 124 11.04 2.57 -5.32
CA LEU A 124 11.75 3.82 -5.04
C LEU A 124 12.47 3.77 -3.70
N CYS A 125 11.85 3.21 -2.65
CA CYS A 125 12.50 3.02 -1.35
C CYS A 125 13.68 2.05 -1.42
N VAL A 126 13.58 0.97 -2.21
CA VAL A 126 14.70 0.04 -2.44
C VAL A 126 15.85 0.75 -3.15
N ILE A 127 15.57 1.53 -4.19
CA ILE A 127 16.59 2.31 -4.91
C ILE A 127 17.23 3.33 -3.96
N ALA A 128 16.42 4.09 -3.21
CA ALA A 128 16.93 5.05 -2.24
C ALA A 128 17.79 4.39 -1.16
N GLY A 129 17.37 3.25 -0.62
CA GLY A 129 18.15 2.47 0.35
C GLY A 129 19.49 2.02 -0.22
N SER A 130 19.53 1.60 -1.49
CA SER A 130 20.78 1.21 -2.17
C SER A 130 21.77 2.35 -2.40
N LEU A 131 21.31 3.61 -2.34
CA LEU A 131 22.14 4.82 -2.49
C LEU A 131 22.63 5.37 -1.15
N VAL A 132 22.02 4.93 -0.04
CA VAL A 132 22.29 5.42 1.33
C VAL A 132 23.05 4.39 2.16
N GLY A 133 23.03 3.11 1.76
CA GLY A 133 23.78 2.01 2.37
C GLY A 133 25.25 1.95 1.99
#